data_AF-A0A3N5YAM4-F1
#
_entry.id   AF-A0A3N5YAM4-F1
#
_cell.length_a   1.000
_cell.length_b   1.000
_cell.length_c   1.000
_cell.angle_alpha   90.00
_cell.angle_beta   90.00
_cell.angle_gamma   90.00
#
_symmetry.space_group_name_H-M   'P 1'
#
loop_
_entity.id
_entity.type
_entity.pdbx_description
1 polymer ?
#
loop_
_entity_poly.entity_id
_entity_poly.type
_entity_poly.pdbx_seq_one_letter_code
_entity_poly.pdbx_strand_id
1 'polypeptide(L)' 'GREAFKPGIGKPVYAFEIDSSQYDHLFSFAYCNLHGVWEGHLEV' A
#
# COMPACT_ATOMS: atom_id res chain seq x y z
N GLY A 1 -1.41 3.24 6.94
CA GLY A 1 -2.65 3.93 6.54
C GLY A 1 -3.51 3.03 5.67
N ARG A 2 -4.77 3.38 5.41
CA ARG A 2 -5.65 2.69 4.45
C ARG A 2 -6.21 3.73 3.49
N GLU A 3 -6.09 3.48 2.19
CA GLU A 3 -6.61 4.34 1.13
C GLU A 3 -7.52 3.52 0.21
N ALA A 4 -8.54 4.17 -0.38
CA ALA A 4 -9.45 3.53 -1.32
C ALA A 4 -9.65 4.40 -2.56
N PHE A 5 -9.36 3.84 -3.73
CA PHE A 5 -9.44 4.55 -5.00
C PHE A 5 -10.80 4.34 -5.67
N LYS A 6 -11.36 5.41 -6.26
CA LYS A 6 -12.56 5.30 -7.10
C LYS A 6 -12.20 4.53 -8.38
N PRO A 7 -12.89 3.42 -8.71
CA PRO A 7 -12.61 2.67 -9.93
C PRO A 7 -12.70 3.56 -11.18
N GLY A 8 -11.71 3.47 -12.07
CA GLY A 8 -11.64 4.24 -13.31
C GLY A 8 -11.22 5.70 -13.16
N ILE A 9 -10.95 6.19 -11.95
CA ILE A 9 -10.51 7.56 -11.69
C ILE A 9 -9.08 7.57 -11.15
N GLY A 10 -8.14 8.04 -11.96
CA GLY A 10 -6.73 8.15 -11.58
C GLY A 10 -6.01 6.79 -11.46
N LYS A 11 -4.75 6.83 -11.03
CA LYS A 11 -3.94 5.64 -10.73
C LYS A 11 -3.96 5.36 -9.23
N PRO A 12 -3.92 4.08 -8.79
CA PRO A 12 -3.91 3.73 -7.38
C PRO A 12 -2.52 3.92 -6.75
N VAL A 13 -2.09 5.18 -6.61
CA VAL A 13 -0.80 5.55 -6.01
C VAL A 13 -1.07 6.36 -4.75
N TYR A 14 -0.37 6.01 -3.66
CA TYR A 14 -0.48 6.68 -2.38
C TYR A 14 0.87 6.67 -1.66
N ALA A 15 1.13 7.69 -0.85
CA ALA A 15 2.31 7.79 0.00
C ALA A 15 1.88 8.14 1.43
N PHE A 16 2.62 7.62 2.40
CA PHE A 16 2.45 7.96 3.81
C PHE A 16 3.80 8.34 4.38
N GLU A 17 3.78 9.27 5.34
CA GLU A 17 4.95 9.61 6.15
C GLU A 17 4.84 8.85 7.47
N ILE A 18 5.93 8.19 7.83
CA ILE A 18 6.09 7.49 9.11
C ILE A 18 7.50 7.76 9.63
N ASP A 19 7.66 7.67 10.95
CA ASP A 19 8.98 7.61 11.56
C ASP A 19 9.56 6.20 11.36
N SER A 20 10.55 6.08 10.49
CA SER A 20 11.18 4.80 10.14
C SER A 20 11.96 4.18 11.28
N SER A 21 12.36 4.94 12.30
CA SER A 21 13.14 4.41 13.43
C SER A 21 12.36 3.44 14.32
N GLN A 22 11.04 3.35 14.13
CA GLN A 22 10.14 2.52 14.93
C GLN A 22 9.85 1.14 14.30
N TYR A 23 10.36 0.84 13.10
CA TYR A 23 10.01 -0.37 12.36
C TYR A 23 11.21 -0.95 11.61
N ASP A 24 11.36 -2.27 11.63
CA ASP A 24 12.38 -2.99 10.84
C ASP A 24 11.85 -3.40 9.45
N HIS A 25 10.52 -3.49 9.31
CA HIS A 25 9.85 -3.98 8.13
C HIS A 25 8.56 -3.22 7.83
N LEU A 26 8.31 -2.98 6.54
CA LEU A 26 7.06 -2.43 6.03
C LEU A 26 6.39 -3.42 5.07
N PHE A 27 5.10 -3.61 5.27
CA PHE A 27 4.26 -4.44 4.40
C PHE A 27 3.17 -3.59 3.77
N SER A 28 3.08 -3.64 2.45
CA SER A 28 2.03 -3.02 1.65
C SER A 28 1.11 -4.09 1.10
N PHE A 29 -0.20 -3.84 1.13
CA PHE A 29 -1.20 -4.73 0.57
C PHE A 29 -2.06 -3.98 -0.44
N ALA A 30 -2.12 -4.48 -1.66
CA ALA A 30 -2.97 -3.95 -2.73
C ALA A 30 -4.05 -4.97 -3.08
N TYR A 31 -5.30 -4.52 -3.21
CA TYR A 31 -6.42 -5.35 -3.63
C TYR A 31 -6.90 -4.94 -5.03
N CYS A 32 -7.03 -5.93 -5.91
CA CYS A 32 -7.71 -5.81 -7.19
C CYS A 32 -8.96 -6.69 -7.19
N ASN A 33 -10.10 -6.13 -7.59
CA ASN A 33 -11.39 -6.83 -7.59
C ASN A 33 -11.45 -8.06 -8.51
N LEU A 34 -10.51 -8.22 -9.44
CA LEU A 34 -10.41 -9.38 -10.34
C LEU A 34 -9.26 -10.32 -9.98
N HIS A 35 -8.23 -9.85 -9.29
CA HIS A 35 -6.96 -10.58 -9.12
C HIS A 35 -6.56 -10.77 -7.66
N GLY A 36 -7.46 -10.48 -6.71
CA GLY A 36 -7.22 -10.70 -5.29
C GLY A 36 -6.25 -9.70 -4.67
N VAL A 37 -5.47 -10.17 -3.69
CA VAL A 37 -4.57 -9.35 -2.87
C VAL A 37 -3.12 -9.65 -3.25
N TRP A 38 -2.33 -8.58 -3.31
CA TRP A 38 -0.90 -8.61 -3.57
C TRP A 38 -0.17 -7.94 -2.42
N GLU A 39 0.96 -8.49 -2.03
CA GLU A 39 1.80 -8.02 -0.94
C GLU A 39 3.13 -7.50 -1.48
N GLY A 40 3.62 -6.42 -0.89
CA GLY A 40 4.99 -5.95 -1.07
C GLY A 40 5.66 -5.73 0.28
N HIS A 41 6.84 -6.29 0.46
CA HIS A 41 7.65 -6.18 1.67
C HIS A 41 8.88 -5.32 1.41
N LEU A 42 9.21 -4.47 2.37
CA LEU A 42 10.42 -3.67 2.40
C LEU A 42 11.07 -3.81 3.79
N GLU A 43 12.37 -4.11 3.80
CA GLU A 43 13.22 -3.97 4.97
C GLU A 43 13.73 -2.51 5.06
N VAL A 44 13.65 -1.92 6.25
CA VAL A 44 13.84 -0.48 6.51
C VAL A 44 15.25 -0.17 6.99
#